data_AF-A0A1Q3CAA6-F1
#
_entry.id   AF-A0A1Q3CAA6-F1
#
_cell.length_a   1.000
_cell.length_b   1.000
_cell.length_c   1.000
_cell.angle_alpha   90.00
_cell.angle_beta   90.00
_cell.angle_gamma   90.00
#
_symmetry.space_group_name_H-M   'P 1'
#
loop_
_entity.id
_entity.type
_entity.pdbx_description
1 polymer ?
#
loop_
_entity_poly.entity_id
_entity_poly.type
_entity_poly.pdbx_seq_one_letter_code
_entity_poly.pdbx_strand_id
1 'polypeptide(L)'
;MNHLFFECPFTKSVWSKVLEFNICPIPATCNWDSIASWALGRTKGRQFHRWMRRVGLAATIYHCWRERNNRIFRHVATSPFQVVDHIAFDVAKKAAFCWNISDTPTNRAIVENWEIDESIFINNCSLAGSRESGFRF
;
A
#
# COMPACT_ATOMS: atom_id res chain seq x y z
N MET A 1 20.80 7.43 -7.22
CA MET A 1 19.60 6.72 -6.71
C MET A 1 18.94 5.82 -7.77
N ASN A 2 18.95 6.18 -9.07
CA ASN A 2 18.28 5.39 -10.12
C ASN A 2 18.72 3.91 -10.20
N HIS A 3 20.03 3.65 -10.26
CA HIS A 3 20.55 2.27 -10.23
C HIS A 3 20.15 1.47 -8.99
N LEU A 4 20.03 2.14 -7.83
CA LEU A 4 19.78 1.50 -6.56
C LEU A 4 18.32 1.05 -6.40
N PHE A 5 17.38 1.80 -6.97
CA PHE A 5 15.94 1.57 -6.74
C PHE A 5 15.17 1.17 -7.99
N PHE A 6 15.61 1.57 -9.19
CA PHE A 6 14.78 1.44 -10.40
C PHE A 6 15.42 0.62 -11.51
N GLU A 7 16.75 0.64 -11.65
CA GLU A 7 17.43 -0.14 -12.69
C GLU A 7 17.89 -1.51 -12.21
N CYS A 8 17.92 -1.74 -10.90
CA CYS A 8 18.16 -3.07 -10.35
C CYS A 8 16.90 -3.94 -10.53
N PRO A 9 16.99 -5.11 -11.20
CA PRO A 9 15.84 -6.00 -11.39
C PRO A 9 15.18 -6.43 -10.08
N PHE A 10 15.98 -6.57 -9.02
CA PHE A 10 15.51 -6.88 -7.67
C PHE A 10 14.55 -5.81 -7.15
N THR A 11 15.00 -4.56 -7.08
CA THR A 11 14.19 -3.48 -6.50
C THR A 11 13.02 -3.12 -7.40
N LYS A 12 13.17 -3.26 -8.73
CA LYS A 12 12.08 -3.09 -9.68
C LYS A 12 10.95 -4.11 -9.46
N SER A 13 11.28 -5.36 -9.16
CA SER A 13 10.28 -6.39 -8.83
C SER A 13 9.50 -6.02 -7.56
N VAL A 14 10.21 -5.65 -6.48
CA VAL A 14 9.57 -5.23 -5.21
C VAL A 14 8.68 -4.01 -5.43
N TRP A 15 9.18 -2.99 -6.13
CA TRP A 15 8.46 -1.75 -6.41
C TRP A 15 7.18 -2.00 -7.21
N SER A 16 7.28 -2.82 -8.27
CA SER A 16 6.14 -3.15 -9.13
C SER A 16 5.02 -3.81 -8.33
N LYS A 17 5.37 -4.75 -7.44
CA LYS A 17 4.37 -5.46 -6.62
C LYS A 17 3.69 -4.55 -5.60
N VAL A 18 4.45 -3.65 -4.96
CA VAL A 18 3.86 -2.67 -4.02
C VAL A 18 2.97 -1.64 -4.71
N LEU A 19 3.28 -1.26 -5.95
CA LEU A 19 2.42 -0.40 -6.76
C LEU A 19 1.13 -1.11 -7.19
N GLU A 20 1.22 -2.38 -7.56
CA GLU A 20 0.09 -3.26 -7.86
C GLU A 20 -0.88 -3.31 -6.67
N PHE A 21 -0.38 -3.54 -5.46
CA PHE A 21 -1.22 -3.54 -4.25
C PHE A 21 -1.97 -2.23 -4.03
N ASN A 22 -1.43 -1.10 -4.50
CA ASN A 22 -2.03 0.23 -4.40
C ASN A 22 -2.89 0.63 -5.59
N ILE A 23 -3.15 -0.28 -6.53
CA ILE A 23 -3.89 -0.05 -7.77
C ILE A 23 -3.30 1.18 -8.47
N CYS A 24 -1.97 1.23 -8.54
CA CYS A 24 -1.23 2.37 -9.04
C CYS A 24 -0.43 1.96 -10.27
N PRO A 25 -0.56 2.67 -11.40
CA PRO A 25 0.23 2.36 -12.57
C PRO A 25 1.71 2.62 -12.28
N ILE A 26 2.56 1.77 -12.83
CA ILE A 26 4.01 1.94 -12.79
C ILE A 26 4.36 3.16 -13.67
N PRO A 27 5.12 4.15 -13.15
CA PRO A 27 5.56 5.28 -13.95
C PRO A 27 6.36 4.83 -15.17
N ALA A 28 6.09 5.42 -16.35
CA ALA A 28 6.78 5.09 -17.59
C ALA A 28 8.27 5.46 -17.58
N THR A 29 8.69 6.42 -16.73
CA THR A 29 10.06 6.89 -16.60
C THR A 29 10.66 6.49 -15.24
N CYS A 30 11.85 5.90 -15.27
CA CYS A 30 12.56 5.37 -14.09
C CYS A 30 13.62 6.33 -13.52
N ASN A 31 13.44 7.65 -13.66
CA ASN A 31 14.29 8.61 -12.96
C ASN A 31 13.66 9.02 -11.62
N TRP A 32 14.52 9.15 -10.60
CA TRP A 32 14.12 9.44 -9.23
C TRP A 32 13.30 10.73 -9.10
N ASP A 33 13.66 11.81 -9.80
CA ASP A 33 12.95 13.08 -9.69
C ASP A 33 11.52 13.02 -10.23
N SER A 34 11.32 12.27 -11.33
CA SER A 34 9.99 12.02 -11.89
C SER A 34 9.14 11.18 -10.96
N ILE A 35 9.73 10.15 -10.34
CA ILE A 35 9.02 9.26 -9.41
C ILE A 35 8.71 9.97 -8.09
N ALA A 36 9.64 10.78 -7.57
CA ALA A 36 9.42 11.58 -6.37
C ALA A 36 8.29 12.61 -6.60
N SER A 37 8.31 13.30 -7.74
CA SER A 37 7.26 14.24 -8.14
C SER A 37 5.92 13.53 -8.35
N TRP A 38 5.93 12.37 -9.03
CA TRP A 38 4.75 11.53 -9.22
C TRP A 38 4.18 11.04 -7.89
N ALA A 39 5.03 10.54 -6.99
CA ALA A 39 4.63 10.07 -5.68
C ALA A 39 4.03 11.22 -4.87
N LEU A 40 4.66 12.40 -4.87
CA LEU A 40 4.15 13.58 -4.17
C LEU A 40 2.76 13.99 -4.68
N GLY A 41 2.56 13.98 -5.99
CA GLY A 41 1.25 14.29 -6.61
C GLY A 41 0.16 13.26 -6.28
N ARG A 42 0.51 11.96 -6.27
CA ARG A 42 -0.46 10.85 -6.10
C ARG A 42 -0.75 10.50 -4.64
N THR A 43 0.03 11.04 -3.71
CA THR A 43 -0.10 10.77 -2.28
C THR A 43 -0.66 11.94 -1.46
N LYS A 44 -0.81 13.12 -2.06
CA LYS A 44 -1.32 14.32 -1.38
C LYS A 44 -2.76 14.10 -0.90
N GLY A 45 -3.03 14.28 0.39
CA GLY A 45 -4.36 14.22 0.99
C GLY A 45 -4.48 13.29 2.20
N ARG A 46 -5.67 13.22 2.79
CA ARG A 46 -5.98 12.42 3.98
C ARG A 46 -6.73 11.12 3.70
N GLN A 47 -7.07 10.86 2.44
CA GLN A 47 -7.79 9.65 2.02
C GLN A 47 -6.95 8.39 2.24
N PHE A 48 -7.59 7.31 2.70
CA PHE A 48 -6.93 6.05 3.05
C PHE A 48 -6.03 5.51 1.94
N HIS A 49 -6.54 5.37 0.71
CA HIS A 49 -5.73 4.89 -0.43
C HIS A 49 -4.47 5.74 -0.70
N ARG A 50 -4.51 7.05 -0.43
CA ARG A 50 -3.33 7.93 -0.58
C ARG A 50 -2.34 7.76 0.57
N TRP A 51 -2.84 7.49 1.76
CA TRP A 51 -2.03 7.10 2.92
C TRP A 51 -1.35 5.75 2.69
N MET A 52 -2.09 4.73 2.23
CA MET A 52 -1.55 3.41 1.87
C MET A 52 -0.43 3.51 0.85
N ARG A 53 -0.61 4.34 -0.19
CA ARG A 53 0.46 4.62 -1.16
C ARG A 53 1.72 5.18 -0.51
N ARG A 54 1.61 6.16 0.40
CA ARG A 54 2.78 6.73 1.10
C ARG A 54 3.49 5.69 1.92
N VAL A 55 2.73 4.94 2.72
CA VAL A 55 3.28 3.96 3.66
C VAL A 55 3.92 2.82 2.89
N GLY A 56 3.28 2.31 1.83
CA GLY A 56 3.85 1.29 0.94
C GLY A 56 5.15 1.77 0.27
N LEU A 57 5.17 2.98 -0.30
CA LEU A 57 6.38 3.53 -0.93
C LEU A 57 7.53 3.71 0.07
N ALA A 58 7.23 4.25 1.26
CA ALA A 58 8.23 4.44 2.32
C ALA A 58 8.77 3.10 2.83
N ALA A 59 7.89 2.11 3.02
CA ALA A 59 8.28 0.76 3.40
C ALA A 59 9.20 0.14 2.35
N THR A 60 8.86 0.23 1.06
CA THR A 60 9.71 -0.29 -0.03
C THR A 60 11.10 0.32 -0.01
N ILE A 61 11.22 1.64 0.14
CA ILE A 61 12.52 2.33 0.22
C ILE A 61 13.33 1.79 1.40
N TYR A 62 12.70 1.71 2.57
CA TYR A 62 13.34 1.21 3.80
C TYR A 62 13.82 -0.24 3.66
N HIS A 63 12.96 -1.13 3.18
CA HIS A 63 13.26 -2.55 3.06
C HIS A 63 14.33 -2.83 2.00
N CYS A 64 14.31 -2.10 0.87
CA CYS A 64 15.38 -2.17 -0.13
C CYS A 64 16.73 -1.68 0.43
N TRP A 65 16.74 -0.59 1.20
CA TRP A 65 17.95 -0.11 1.87
C TRP A 65 18.46 -1.13 2.89
N ARG A 66 17.57 -1.70 3.70
CA ARG A 66 17.89 -2.72 4.70
C ARG A 66 18.47 -3.98 4.06
N GLU A 67 17.88 -4.46 2.97
CA GLU A 67 18.36 -5.62 2.22
C GLU A 67 19.76 -5.38 1.65
N ARG A 68 20.02 -4.21 1.06
CA ARG A 68 21.36 -3.86 0.58
C ARG A 68 22.39 -3.87 1.71
N ASN A 69 22.05 -3.33 2.87
CA ASN A 69 22.96 -3.34 4.02
C ASN A 69 23.21 -4.75 4.53
N ASN A 70 22.18 -5.61 4.57
CA ASN A 70 22.35 -7.01 4.95
C ASN A 70 23.29 -7.75 3.99
N ARG A 71 23.20 -7.51 2.68
CA ARG A 71 24.10 -8.13 1.69
C ARG A 71 25.56 -7.69 1.88
N ILE A 72 25.78 -6.40 2.15
CA ILE A 72 27.13 -5.83 2.29
C ILE A 72 27.77 -6.22 3.62
N PHE A 73 27.04 -6.06 4.72
CA PHE A 73 27.61 -6.15 6.08
C PHE A 73 27.35 -7.47 6.79
N ARG A 74 26.37 -8.25 6.34
CA ARG A 74 25.99 -9.53 6.96
C ARG A 74 26.11 -10.71 6.00
N HIS A 75 26.42 -10.47 4.72
CA HIS A 75 26.46 -11.48 3.66
C HIS A 75 25.18 -12.32 3.56
N VAL A 76 24.04 -11.75 3.95
CA VAL A 76 22.71 -12.36 3.84
C VAL A 76 21.97 -11.74 2.67
N ALA A 77 21.33 -12.58 1.85
CA ALA A 77 20.49 -12.15 0.75
C ALA A 77 19.11 -12.81 0.86
N THR A 78 18.05 -12.01 0.79
CA THR A 78 16.66 -12.48 0.70
C THR A 78 16.15 -12.35 -0.73
N SER A 79 15.12 -13.11 -1.08
CA SER A 79 14.48 -13.00 -2.40
C SER A 79 13.59 -11.74 -2.48
N PRO A 80 13.32 -11.20 -3.69
CA PRO A 80 12.39 -10.08 -3.84
C PRO A 80 11.01 -10.38 -3.23
N PHE A 81 10.54 -11.62 -3.36
CA PHE A 81 9.28 -12.09 -2.78
C PHE A 81 9.28 -11.98 -1.25
N GLN A 82 10.33 -12.47 -0.58
CA GLN A 82 10.44 -12.35 0.88
C GLN A 82 10.48 -10.89 1.35
N VAL A 83 11.11 -10.01 0.57
CA VAL A 83 11.10 -8.57 0.87
C VAL A 83 9.69 -7.99 0.72
N VAL A 84 8.94 -8.40 -0.31
CA VAL A 84 7.54 -7.99 -0.49
C VAL A 84 6.68 -8.49 0.68
N ASP A 85 6.83 -9.74 1.13
CA ASP A 85 6.08 -10.27 2.28
C ASP A 85 6.35 -9.47 3.55
N HIS A 86 7.62 -9.13 3.82
CA HIS A 86 7.97 -8.29 4.96
C HIS A 86 7.37 -6.88 4.84
N ILE A 87 7.33 -6.31 3.65
CA ILE A 87 6.68 -5.02 3.39
C ILE A 87 5.17 -5.14 3.64
N ALA A 88 4.51 -6.16 3.08
CA ALA A 88 3.09 -6.42 3.23
C ALA A 88 2.71 -6.52 4.71
N PHE A 89 3.43 -7.35 5.46
CA PHE A 89 3.24 -7.52 6.90
C PHE A 89 3.37 -6.20 7.68
N ASP A 90 4.46 -5.45 7.48
CA ASP A 90 4.71 -4.20 8.20
C ASP A 90 3.66 -3.13 7.87
N VAL A 91 3.26 -3.03 6.59
CA VAL A 91 2.26 -2.06 6.13
C VAL A 91 0.87 -2.44 6.62
N ALA A 92 0.47 -3.71 6.50
CA ALA A 92 -0.83 -4.20 6.96
C ALA A 92 -0.99 -4.01 8.48
N LYS A 93 0.05 -4.37 9.25
CA LYS A 93 0.07 -4.12 10.71
C LYS A 93 -0.06 -2.64 11.03
N LYS A 94 0.58 -1.77 10.26
CA LYS A 94 0.44 -0.31 10.44
C LYS A 94 -0.95 0.19 10.04
N ALA A 95 -1.54 -0.37 8.99
CA ALA A 95 -2.88 -0.03 8.51
C ALA A 95 -3.98 -0.47 9.49
N ALA A 96 -3.78 -1.56 10.23
CA ALA A 96 -4.72 -2.03 11.25
C ALA A 96 -4.97 -1.00 12.38
N PHE A 97 -4.08 -0.01 12.55
CA PHE A 97 -4.29 1.12 13.48
C PHE A 97 -5.11 2.27 12.88
N CYS A 98 -5.38 2.24 11.57
CA CYS A 98 -6.26 3.19 10.90
C CYS A 98 -7.70 2.66 10.99
N TRP A 99 -8.37 2.94 12.10
CA TRP A 99 -9.80 2.59 12.26
C TRP A 99 -10.70 3.58 11.53
N ASN A 100 -11.94 3.15 11.30
CA ASN A 100 -13.01 3.96 10.74
C ASN A 100 -12.75 4.42 9.30
N ILE A 101 -12.35 3.50 8.44
CA ILE A 101 -12.22 3.76 7.00
C ILE A 101 -13.58 3.52 6.34
N SER A 102 -14.01 4.43 5.45
CA SER A 102 -15.21 4.21 4.64
C SER A 102 -15.01 3.02 3.70
N ASP A 103 -15.95 2.09 3.71
CA ASP A 103 -16.00 1.01 2.73
C ASP A 103 -16.39 1.58 1.36
N THR A 104 -15.41 1.64 0.47
CA THR A 104 -15.58 2.05 -0.91
C THR A 104 -14.87 1.02 -1.78
N PRO A 105 -15.30 0.80 -3.04
CA PRO A 105 -14.67 -0.20 -3.90
C PRO A 105 -13.14 -0.06 -4.01
N THR A 106 -12.64 1.18 -4.02
CA THR A 106 -11.19 1.47 -4.03
C THR A 106 -10.50 1.08 -2.73
N ASN A 107 -11.10 1.38 -1.58
CA ASN A 107 -10.49 1.02 -0.28
C ASN A 107 -10.55 -0.49 -0.06
N ARG A 108 -11.67 -1.13 -0.42
CA ARG A 108 -11.87 -2.59 -0.36
C ARG A 108 -10.82 -3.35 -1.17
N ALA A 109 -10.64 -2.99 -2.44
CA ALA A 109 -9.62 -3.61 -3.27
C ALA A 109 -8.19 -3.41 -2.72
N ILE A 110 -7.89 -2.27 -2.09
CA ILE A 110 -6.59 -2.06 -1.43
C ILE A 110 -6.47 -2.93 -0.18
N VAL A 111 -7.51 -3.05 0.64
CA VAL A 111 -7.52 -3.91 1.83
C VAL A 111 -7.28 -5.37 1.45
N GLU A 112 -7.99 -5.86 0.43
CA GLU A 112 -7.84 -7.21 -0.12
C GLU A 112 -6.42 -7.44 -0.65
N ASN A 113 -5.90 -6.52 -1.48
CA ASN A 113 -4.57 -6.64 -2.07
C ASN A 113 -3.43 -6.68 -1.04
N TRP A 114 -3.61 -6.01 0.09
CA TRP A 114 -2.64 -5.98 1.19
C TRP A 114 -2.92 -7.03 2.26
N GLU A 115 -3.91 -7.90 2.06
CA GLU A 115 -4.36 -8.92 3.02
C GLU A 115 -4.67 -8.33 4.42
N ILE A 116 -5.25 -7.13 4.44
CA ILE A 116 -5.65 -6.45 5.67
C ILE A 116 -7.03 -6.97 6.09
N ASP A 117 -7.23 -7.15 7.39
CA ASP A 117 -8.50 -7.57 7.95
C ASP A 117 -9.62 -6.53 7.68
N GLU A 118 -10.82 -6.99 7.29
CA GLU A 118 -11.94 -6.11 6.95
C GLU A 118 -12.52 -5.33 8.14
N SER A 119 -12.15 -5.67 9.39
CA SER A 119 -12.56 -4.94 10.60
C SER A 119 -12.14 -3.47 10.62
N ILE A 120 -11.25 -3.04 9.71
CA ILE A 120 -10.87 -1.63 9.59
C ILE A 120 -11.98 -0.74 9.01
N PHE A 121 -12.99 -1.34 8.34
CA PHE A 121 -14.10 -0.61 7.75
C PHE A 121 -15.13 -0.17 8.79
N ILE A 122 -15.72 1.01 8.57
CA ILE A 122 -16.89 1.45 9.35
C ILE A 122 -18.08 0.55 8.98
N ASN A 123 -18.56 -0.24 9.92
CA ASN A 123 -19.84 -0.93 9.81
C ASN A 123 -21.00 0.08 9.90
N ASN A 124 -21.45 0.63 8.78
CA ASN A 124 -22.68 1.43 8.72
C ASN A 124 -23.97 0.58 8.75
N CYS A 125 -23.94 -0.60 9.35
CA CYS A 125 -25.08 -1.52 9.42
C CYS A 125 -25.97 -1.25 10.65
N SER A 126 -26.38 0.00 10.86
CA SER A 126 -27.34 0.35 11.93
C SER A 126 -28.27 1.55 11.61
N LEU A 127 -28.33 2.04 10.37
CA LEU A 127 -29.21 3.16 10.00
C LEU A 127 -30.19 2.91 8.83
N ALA A 128 -30.30 1.68 8.34
CA ALA A 128 -31.26 1.33 7.28
C ALA A 128 -32.28 0.29 7.76
N GLY A 129 -33.12 0.66 8.72
CA GLY A 129 -34.17 -0.23 9.20
C GLY A 129 -35.11 0.42 10.21
N SER A 130 -35.95 1.35 9.74
CA SER A 130 -37.29 1.68 10.29
C SER A 130 -37.91 2.82 9.48
N ARG A 131 -38.54 2.49 8.35
CA ARG A 131 -39.68 3.27 7.85
C ARG A 131 -40.84 2.31 7.70
N GLU A 132 -41.59 2.19 8.80
CA GLU A 132 -42.97 1.74 8.75
C GLU A 132 -43.77 2.71 7.86
N SER A 133 -44.43 2.16 6.86
CA SER A 133 -45.67 2.74 6.34
C SER A 133 -46.55 1.57 5.93
N GLY A 134 -47.20 1.00 6.94
CA GLY A 134 -48.29 0.04 6.78
C GLY A 134 -49.50 0.72 6.15
N PHE A 135 -50.08 0.02 5.19
CA PHE A 135 -51.31 0.34 4.49
C PHE A 135 -52.48 0.60 5.46
N ARG A 136 -53.23 1.69 5.25
CA ARG A 136 -54.63 1.79 5.73
C ARG A 136 -55.52 1.08 4.73
N PHE A 137 -56.28 0.11 5.22
CA PHE A 137 -57.57 -0.29 4.63
C PHE A 137 -58.64 0.73 5.01
#